data_AF-A0A8B9G4S2-F1
#
_entry.id   AF-A0A8B9G4S2-F1
#
_cell.length_a   1.000
_cell.length_b   1.000
_cell.length_c   1.000
_cell.angle_alpha   90.00
_cell.angle_beta   90.00
_cell.angle_gamma   90.00
#
_symmetry.space_group_name_H-M   'P 1'
#
loop_
_entity.id
_entity.type
_entity.pdbx_description
1 polymer ?
#
loop_
_entity_poly.entity_id
_entity_poly.type
_entity_poly.pdbx_seq_one_letter_code
_entity_poly.pdbx_strand_id
1 'polypeptide(L)'
;MSSGGRFNFDDGGSYCGGWEDGKAHGHGICTGPKGQGEYSGSWSHGFEVLGVYTWPSGNTYQGTWAQGKRHGIGMESKGKWVYKGEADGCSFSATNAPSEGPGSLHTLQPLQR
;
A
#
# COMPACT_ATOMS: atom_id res chain seq x y z
N MET A 1 25.54 -8.05 -0.01
CA MET A 1 24.67 -7.86 1.17
C MET A 1 24.07 -6.47 1.01
N SER A 2 22.80 -6.36 0.64
CA SER A 2 22.09 -5.07 0.60
C SER A 2 21.94 -4.58 2.03
N SER A 3 22.87 -3.72 2.46
CA SER A 3 22.80 -3.06 3.75
C SER A 3 21.54 -2.19 3.77
N GLY A 4 20.53 -2.62 4.51
CA GLY A 4 19.35 -1.81 4.74
C GLY A 4 19.75 -0.49 5.39
N GLY A 5 18.93 0.55 5.20
CA GLY A 5 19.20 1.87 5.75
C GLY A 5 17.92 2.69 5.89
N ARG A 6 18.01 3.75 6.70
CA ARG A 6 16.95 4.73 6.88
C ARG A 6 17.39 6.08 6.33
N PHE A 7 16.52 6.71 5.54
CA PHE A 7 16.68 8.07 5.06
C PHE A 7 15.48 8.91 5.50
N ASN A 8 15.73 10.11 5.99
CA ASN A 8 14.69 11.06 6.37
C ASN A 8 14.61 12.16 5.32
N PHE A 9 13.41 12.44 4.84
CA PHE A 9 13.16 13.53 3.91
C PHE A 9 12.89 14.83 4.69
N ASP A 10 13.29 15.97 4.12
CA ASP A 10 13.06 17.29 4.74
C ASP A 10 11.57 17.64 4.90
N ASP A 11 10.71 16.94 4.15
CA ASP A 11 9.25 17.11 4.15
C ASP A 11 8.54 16.33 5.31
N GLY A 12 9.33 15.67 6.15
CA GLY A 12 8.86 14.86 7.30
C GLY A 12 8.55 13.41 6.96
N GLY A 13 8.74 12.98 5.72
CA GLY A 13 8.70 11.57 5.33
C GLY A 13 9.99 10.82 5.71
N SER A 14 9.98 9.51 5.52
CA SER A 14 11.18 8.69 5.62
C SER A 14 11.09 7.43 4.77
N TYR A 15 12.23 6.91 4.35
CA TYR A 15 12.35 5.59 3.73
C TYR A 15 13.20 4.67 4.61
N CYS A 16 12.75 3.45 4.83
CA CYS A 16 13.45 2.38 5.53
C CYS A 16 13.47 1.14 4.63
N GLY A 17 14.62 0.75 4.10
CA GLY A 17 14.70 -0.40 3.21
C GLY A 17 16.07 -0.61 2.58
N GLY A 18 16.08 -1.41 1.52
CA GLY A 18 17.28 -1.70 0.74
C GLY A 18 17.69 -0.55 -0.18
N TRP A 19 18.99 -0.51 -0.48
CA TRP A 19 19.58 0.47 -1.37
C TRP A 19 20.44 -0.22 -2.42
N GLU A 20 20.38 0.26 -3.65
CA GLU A 20 21.26 -0.13 -4.75
C GLU A 20 21.60 1.14 -5.55
N ASP A 21 22.89 1.38 -5.80
CA ASP A 21 23.40 2.57 -6.50
C ASP A 21 22.83 3.91 -5.97
N GLY A 22 22.70 4.01 -4.64
CA GLY A 22 22.18 5.20 -3.96
C GLY A 22 20.67 5.40 -4.12
N LYS A 23 19.94 4.42 -4.66
CA LYS A 23 18.49 4.46 -4.87
C LYS A 23 17.79 3.39 -4.05
N ALA A 24 16.55 3.66 -3.65
CA ALA A 24 15.71 2.65 -3.00
C ALA A 24 15.55 1.42 -3.91
N HIS A 25 15.83 0.24 -3.38
CA HIS A 25 15.78 -1.02 -4.11
C HIS A 25 15.41 -2.19 -3.19
N GLY A 26 14.67 -3.16 -3.71
CA GLY A 26 14.22 -4.33 -2.95
C GLY A 26 13.01 -3.99 -2.09
N HIS A 27 12.91 -4.55 -0.90
CA HIS A 27 11.77 -4.26 -0.01
C HIS A 27 12.06 -3.06 0.90
N GLY A 28 11.06 -2.20 1.07
CA GLY A 28 11.15 -1.04 1.95
C GLY A 28 9.81 -0.40 2.25
N ILE A 29 9.82 0.42 3.29
CA ILE A 29 8.69 1.20 3.78
C ILE A 29 9.01 2.68 3.58
N CYS A 30 8.10 3.44 2.98
CA CYS A 30 8.19 4.88 2.80
C CYS A 30 6.99 5.58 3.44
N THR A 31 7.25 6.55 4.31
CA THR A 31 6.20 7.44 4.83
C THR A 31 6.16 8.72 4.02
N GLY A 32 4.94 9.14 3.66
CA GLY A 32 4.72 10.38 2.93
C GLY A 32 4.93 11.64 3.79
N PRO A 33 5.09 12.81 3.14
CA PRO A 33 5.33 14.08 3.83
C PRO A 33 4.29 14.35 4.90
N LYS A 34 4.72 14.82 6.08
CA LYS A 34 3.83 15.17 7.20
C LYS A 34 2.78 14.10 7.56
N GLY A 35 3.09 12.82 7.37
CA GLY A 35 2.19 11.72 7.70
C GLY A 35 1.04 11.53 6.70
N GLN A 36 1.22 11.90 5.43
CA GLN A 36 0.20 11.74 4.37
C GLN A 36 -0.14 10.29 4.02
N GLY A 37 0.60 9.32 4.53
CA GLY A 37 0.36 7.89 4.35
C GLY A 37 1.66 7.09 4.41
N GLU A 38 1.55 5.79 4.22
CA GLU A 38 2.68 4.86 4.22
C GLU A 38 2.58 3.91 3.04
N TYR A 39 3.67 3.76 2.29
CA TYR A 39 3.86 2.69 1.32
C TYR A 39 4.74 1.60 1.92
N SER A 40 4.36 0.34 1.74
CA SER A 40 5.17 -0.83 2.06
C SER A 40 5.18 -1.77 0.86
N GLY A 41 6.36 -2.08 0.32
CA GLY A 41 6.43 -2.90 -0.88
C GLY A 41 7.81 -3.00 -1.50
N SER A 42 7.79 -3.39 -2.77
CA SER A 42 8.96 -3.55 -3.62
C SER A 42 9.31 -2.26 -4.32
N TRP A 43 10.61 -1.97 -4.36
CA TRP A 43 11.24 -0.81 -4.95
C TRP A 43 12.24 -1.25 -6.02
N SER A 44 12.33 -0.49 -7.10
CA SER A 44 13.34 -0.66 -8.14
C SER A 44 13.85 0.70 -8.60
N HIS A 45 15.15 0.93 -8.45
CA HIS A 45 15.83 2.14 -8.90
C HIS A 45 15.15 3.44 -8.44
N GLY A 46 14.66 3.46 -7.20
CA GLY A 46 14.02 4.63 -6.58
C GLY A 46 12.50 4.72 -6.77
N PHE A 47 11.88 3.76 -7.47
CA PHE A 47 10.44 3.78 -7.74
C PHE A 47 9.73 2.59 -7.10
N GLU A 48 8.50 2.81 -6.64
CA GLU A 48 7.57 1.77 -6.21
C GLU A 48 7.21 0.86 -7.39
N VAL A 49 7.13 -0.44 -7.15
CA VAL A 49 6.77 -1.45 -8.16
C VAL A 49 5.50 -2.20 -7.79
N LEU A 50 5.47 -2.78 -6.59
CA LEU A 50 4.36 -3.59 -6.10
C LEU A 50 4.29 -3.46 -4.59
N GLY A 51 3.16 -3.01 -4.06
CA GLY A 51 3.05 -2.79 -2.62
C GLY A 51 1.68 -2.37 -2.17
N VAL A 52 1.61 -2.06 -0.88
CA VAL A 52 0.42 -1.56 -0.19
C VAL A 52 0.67 -0.12 0.21
N TYR A 53 -0.25 0.76 -0.15
CA TYR A 53 -0.31 2.12 0.39
C TYR A 53 -1.47 2.22 1.37
N THR A 54 -1.18 2.73 2.56
CA THR A 54 -2.14 2.98 3.62
C THR A 54 -2.32 4.49 3.78
N TRP A 55 -3.54 4.97 3.55
CA TRP A 55 -3.89 6.35 3.82
C TRP A 55 -4.11 6.57 5.33
N PRO A 56 -4.00 7.82 5.82
CA PRO A 56 -4.27 8.15 7.22
C PRO A 56 -5.69 7.77 7.69
N SER A 57 -6.63 7.64 6.75
CA SER A 57 -7.99 7.16 7.03
C SER A 57 -8.07 5.66 7.36
N GLY A 58 -6.98 4.90 7.16
CA GLY A 58 -6.95 3.45 7.23
C GLY A 58 -7.40 2.74 5.95
N ASN A 59 -7.82 3.49 4.92
CA ASN A 59 -8.03 2.90 3.59
C ASN A 59 -6.70 2.39 3.04
N THR A 60 -6.76 1.37 2.19
CA THR A 60 -5.55 0.82 1.56
C THR A 60 -5.70 0.60 0.07
N TYR A 61 -4.59 0.64 -0.65
CA TYR A 61 -4.48 0.13 -2.01
C TYR A 61 -3.31 -0.83 -2.10
N GLN A 62 -3.57 -2.05 -2.54
CA GLN A 62 -2.58 -3.07 -2.82
C GLN A 62 -2.52 -3.32 -4.33
N GLY A 63 -1.37 -3.09 -4.96
CA GLY A 63 -1.26 -3.28 -6.39
C GLY A 63 0.05 -2.79 -6.96
N THR A 64 0.09 -2.68 -8.29
CA THR A 64 1.25 -2.19 -9.02
C THR A 64 1.36 -0.67 -8.99
N TRP A 65 2.58 -0.18 -9.13
CA TRP A 65 2.91 1.23 -9.12
C TRP A 65 3.80 1.58 -10.31
N ALA A 66 3.59 2.77 -10.85
CA ALA A 66 4.40 3.31 -11.93
C ALA A 66 4.52 4.83 -11.74
N GLN A 67 5.75 5.37 -11.79
CA GLN A 67 6.02 6.80 -11.66
C GLN A 67 5.38 7.45 -10.40
N GLY A 68 5.47 6.77 -9.25
CA GLY A 68 4.92 7.25 -7.98
C GLY A 68 3.39 7.23 -7.89
N LYS A 69 2.73 6.53 -8.81
CA LYS A 69 1.27 6.45 -8.89
C LYS A 69 0.81 5.01 -8.92
N ARG A 70 -0.36 4.76 -8.32
CA ARG A 70 -1.09 3.49 -8.46
C ARG A 70 -1.34 3.22 -9.94
N HIS A 71 -1.10 2.00 -10.39
CA HIS A 71 -1.24 1.65 -11.80
C HIS A 71 -1.65 0.19 -11.95
N GLY A 72 -2.40 -0.16 -13.00
CA GLY A 72 -2.75 -1.55 -13.30
C GLY A 72 -3.66 -2.19 -12.26
N ILE A 73 -3.62 -3.53 -12.18
CA ILE A 73 -4.55 -4.29 -11.33
C ILE A 73 -4.18 -4.15 -9.85
N GLY A 74 -5.21 -3.91 -9.03
CA GLY A 74 -5.05 -3.84 -7.59
C GLY A 74 -6.34 -4.08 -6.82
N MET A 75 -6.20 -4.03 -5.49
CA MET A 75 -7.28 -4.10 -4.53
C MET A 75 -7.32 -2.81 -3.70
N GLU A 76 -8.49 -2.20 -3.60
CA GLU A 76 -8.72 -1.03 -2.75
C GLU A 76 -9.60 -1.43 -1.55
N SER A 77 -9.20 -1.07 -0.33
CA SER A 77 -10.02 -1.24 0.86
C SER A 77 -10.58 0.09 1.34
N LYS A 78 -11.88 0.10 1.65
CA LYS A 78 -12.60 1.25 2.22
C LYS A 78 -13.46 0.76 3.37
N GLY A 79 -12.94 0.92 4.59
CA GLY A 79 -13.52 0.30 5.78
C GLY A 79 -13.60 -1.22 5.63
N LYS A 80 -14.81 -1.79 5.74
CA LYS A 80 -15.02 -3.24 5.59
C LYS A 80 -15.05 -3.73 4.14
N TRP A 81 -15.09 -2.84 3.17
CA TRP A 81 -15.24 -3.21 1.76
C TRP A 81 -13.91 -3.33 1.05
N VAL A 82 -13.77 -4.36 0.23
CA VAL A 82 -12.61 -4.63 -0.62
C VAL A 82 -13.08 -4.67 -2.08
N TYR A 83 -12.45 -3.85 -2.92
CA TYR A 83 -12.74 -3.71 -4.33
C TYR A 83 -11.57 -4.24 -5.14
N LYS A 84 -11.82 -5.14 -6.10
CA LYS A 84 -10.82 -5.52 -7.11
C LYS A 84 -11.05 -4.67 -8.35
N GLY A 85 -9.97 -4.16 -8.95
CA GLY A 85 -10.10 -3.24 -10.05
C GLY A 85 -8.78 -2.85 -10.68
N GLU A 86 -8.86 -1.89 -11.58
CA GLU A 86 -7.73 -1.29 -12.27
C GLU A 86 -7.53 0.15 -11.78
N ALA A 87 -6.28 0.53 -11.52
CA ALA A 87 -5.89 1.86 -11.10
C ALA A 87 -5.16 2.59 -12.23
N ASP A 88 -5.47 3.88 -12.38
CA ASP A 88 -4.70 4.81 -13.18
C ASP A 88 -4.54 6.11 -12.36
N GLY A 89 -3.45 6.18 -11.61
CA GLY A 89 -3.16 7.26 -10.68
C GLY A 89 -4.23 7.46 -9.59
N CYS A 90 -5.00 8.55 -9.72
CA CYS A 90 -6.06 8.87 -8.78
C CYS A 90 -7.35 8.07 -9.05
N SER A 91 -7.52 7.53 -10.26
CA SER A 91 -8.70 6.79 -10.67
C SER A 91 -8.60 5.32 -10.28
N PHE A 92 -9.72 4.74 -9.86
CA PHE A 92 -9.86 3.30 -9.63
C PHE A 92 -11.19 2.81 -10.19
N SER A 93 -11.12 1.85 -11.11
CA SER A 93 -12.27 1.23 -11.77
C SER A 93 -12.45 -0.18 -11.23
N ALA A 94 -13.48 -0.37 -10.39
CA ALA A 94 -13.81 -1.69 -9.88
C ALA A 94 -14.28 -2.60 -11.03
N THR A 95 -13.70 -3.80 -11.12
CA THR A 95 -14.05 -4.78 -12.16
C THR A 95 -15.11 -5.77 -11.70
N ASN A 96 -15.40 -5.79 -10.39
CA ASN A 96 -16.40 -6.66 -9.76
C ASN A 96 -17.07 -5.96 -8.57
N ALA A 97 -18.18 -6.53 -8.09
CA ALA A 97 -18.82 -6.10 -6.85
C ALA A 97 -17.85 -6.23 -5.66
N PRO A 98 -17.91 -5.31 -4.67
CA PRO A 98 -17.03 -5.37 -3.51
C PRO A 98 -17.34 -6.59 -2.64
N SER A 99 -16.29 -7.19 -2.07
CA SER A 99 -16.40 -8.21 -1.02
C SER A 99 -16.20 -7.58 0.36
N GLU A 100 -16.77 -8.16 1.40
CA GLU A 100 -16.38 -7.81 2.78
C GLU A 100 -14.96 -8.36 3.05
N GLY A 101 -14.10 -7.51 3.62
CA GLY A 101 -12.75 -7.88 4.04
C GLY A 101 -12.75 -8.77 5.29
N PRO A 102 -11.59 -9.35 5.66
CA PRO A 102 -11.44 -10.15 6.88
C PRO A 102 -11.55 -9.24 8.12
N GLY A 103 -12.78 -8.94 8.53
CA GLY A 103 -13.06 -7.97 9.59
C GLY A 103 -14.49 -7.99 10.11
N SER A 104 -15.23 -9.07 9.84
CA SER A 104 -16.44 -9.40 10.59
C SER A 104 -16.19 -10.76 11.23
N LEU A 105 -15.62 -10.76 12.44
CA LEU A 105 -15.88 -11.87 13.36
C LEU A 105 -17.39 -11.94 13.46
N HIS A 106 -17.99 -12.85 12.72
CA HIS A 106 -19.32 -13.34 13.03
C HIS A 106 -19.21 -13.78 14.48
N THR A 107 -19.73 -12.97 15.40
CA THR A 107 -20.01 -13.40 16.77
C THR A 107 -20.70 -14.73 16.61
N LEU A 108 -20.02 -15.82 16.99
CA LEU A 108 -20.64 -17.14 17.05
C LEU A 108 -21.88 -16.95 17.92
N GLN A 109 -23.06 -16.98 17.31
CA GLN A 109 -24.29 -16.99 18.07
C GLN A 109 -24.19 -18.21 18.99
N PRO A 110 -24.38 -18.07 20.31
CA PRO A 110 -24.41 -19.23 21.18
C PRO A 110 -25.55 -20.12 20.70
N LEU A 111 -25.22 -21.39 20.44
CA LEU A 111 -26.15 -22.45 20.08
C LEU A 111 -27.33 -22.41 21.07
N GLN A 112 -28.52 -22.03 20.60
CA GLN A 112 -29.73 -22.17 21.41
C GLN A 112 -30.09 -23.65 21.42
N ARG A 113 -29.93 -24.24 22.62
CA ARG A 113 -30.39 -25.54 23.16
C ARG A 113 -30.73 -26.67 22.19
#